data_AF-A0A9E5YBB5-F1
#
_entry.id   AF-A0A9E5YBB5-F1
#
_cell.length_a   1.000
_cell.length_b   1.000
_cell.length_c   1.000
_cell.angle_alpha   90.00
_cell.angle_beta   90.00
_cell.angle_gamma   90.00
#
_symmetry.space_group_name_H-M   'P 1'
#
loop_
_entity.id
_entity.type
_entity.pdbx_description
1 polymer ?
#
loop_
_entity_poly.entity_id
_entity_poly.type
_entity_poly.pdbx_seq_one_letter_code
_entity_poly.pdbx_strand_id
1 'polypeptide(L)'
;MKKGILLLGHGSRRPAANAGLEALGGIVQESLGLPTLPVFFQFGRPTLAEGVARFASQGIHEIIIVPVFLFPGVHLEKDVPEAVAGLAARYGEGLKLVLTSGLGPDPRLAEIVVERVRAAGALLPGGDGTKAPVGAQDLNDPGAIAARSRDLIEEYLGMEFFQRKFPGLAGEVVRRVVHATGNPQVASLLRFHPGAVEAGIAALRRGALIFADVRMVKAGINGRALRELGGRVICPIHHPRVHSFAEERGITRAAAAVYLFREQLRDCVAVVGNAPTALAEVIRQTGQGFRPALIIGTPVGFVGAAEVKARLQSQQVPYLTLIGSQGGSAVAAAAVNALISLAQGRAGL
;
A
#
# COMPACT_ATOMS: atom_id res chain seq x y z
N MET A 1 13.94 23.53 17.91
CA MET A 1 14.98 24.06 17.00
C MET A 1 14.40 24.14 15.59
N LYS A 2 14.65 25.21 14.84
CA LYS A 2 14.11 25.35 13.47
C LYS A 2 14.88 24.43 12.50
N LYS A 3 14.14 23.78 11.60
CA LYS A 3 14.69 22.89 10.57
C LYS A 3 14.55 23.52 9.20
N GLY A 4 15.46 23.19 8.28
CA GLY A 4 15.41 23.61 6.89
C GLY A 4 15.87 22.51 5.96
N ILE A 5 15.45 22.59 4.70
CA ILE A 5 15.77 21.62 3.65
C ILE A 5 16.59 22.32 2.56
N LEU A 6 17.73 21.74 2.20
CA LEU A 6 18.51 22.13 1.04
C LEU A 6 18.34 21.06 -0.04
N LEU A 7 17.71 21.43 -1.17
CA LEU A 7 17.65 20.56 -2.34
C LEU A 7 18.91 20.78 -3.18
N LEU A 8 19.80 19.81 -3.18
CA LEU A 8 21.10 19.90 -3.87
C LEU A 8 20.99 19.35 -5.29
N GLY A 9 21.02 20.23 -6.28
CA GLY A 9 21.13 19.86 -7.69
C GLY A 9 22.55 20.06 -8.24
N HIS A 10 22.79 19.60 -9.46
CA HIS A 10 24.10 19.78 -10.10
C HIS A 10 24.36 21.24 -10.39
N GLY A 11 23.33 21.95 -10.85
CA GLY A 11 23.40 23.32 -11.33
C GLY A 11 23.91 23.41 -12.75
N SER A 12 23.42 24.43 -13.44
CA SER A 12 23.71 24.70 -14.84
C SER A 12 24.11 26.15 -15.04
N ARG A 13 25.00 26.39 -16.00
CA ARG A 13 25.34 27.74 -16.47
C ARG A 13 24.17 28.44 -17.17
N ARG A 14 23.13 27.68 -17.57
CA ARG A 14 21.90 28.19 -18.16
C ARG A 14 20.85 28.36 -17.05
N PRO A 15 20.46 29.59 -16.66
CA PRO A 15 19.52 29.81 -15.55
C PRO A 15 18.18 29.08 -15.72
N ALA A 16 17.65 29.01 -16.94
CA ALA A 16 16.41 28.28 -17.24
C ALA A 16 16.48 26.78 -16.91
N ALA A 17 17.67 26.17 -16.94
CA ALA A 17 17.85 24.76 -16.58
C ALA A 17 17.85 24.53 -15.05
N ASN A 18 17.98 25.60 -14.25
CA ASN A 18 17.91 25.53 -12.78
C ASN A 18 16.47 25.70 -12.27
N ALA A 19 15.58 26.31 -13.07
CA ALA A 19 14.19 26.59 -12.71
C ALA A 19 13.40 25.33 -12.28
N GLY A 20 13.74 24.15 -12.85
CA GLY A 20 13.13 22.89 -12.44
C GLY A 20 13.40 22.52 -10.98
N LEU A 21 14.61 22.81 -10.47
CA LEU A 21 14.93 22.56 -9.06
C LEU A 21 14.24 23.56 -8.14
N GLU A 22 14.06 24.80 -8.59
CA GLU A 22 13.30 25.82 -7.86
C GLU A 22 11.81 25.44 -7.73
N ALA A 23 11.21 25.00 -8.84
CA ALA A 23 9.82 24.52 -8.84
C ALA A 23 9.64 23.31 -7.92
N LEU A 24 10.57 22.35 -7.96
CA LEU A 24 10.57 21.21 -7.04
C LEU A 24 10.71 21.66 -5.57
N GLY A 25 11.56 22.66 -5.31
CA GLY A 25 11.72 23.27 -3.98
C GLY A 25 10.41 23.85 -3.44
N GLY A 26 9.65 24.54 -4.30
CA GLY A 26 8.32 25.06 -3.95
C GLY A 26 7.34 23.95 -3.53
N ILE A 27 7.27 22.88 -4.33
CA ILE A 27 6.40 21.72 -4.05
C ILE A 27 6.78 21.04 -2.72
N VAL A 28 8.09 20.85 -2.48
CA VAL A 28 8.60 20.25 -1.24
C VAL A 28 8.29 21.13 -0.02
N GLN A 29 8.49 22.45 -0.14
CA GLN A 29 8.17 23.39 0.93
C GLN A 29 6.69 23.37 1.30
N GLU A 30 5.81 23.40 0.29
CA GLU A 30 4.35 23.36 0.50
C GLU A 30 3.93 22.05 1.16
N SER A 31 4.52 20.92 0.73
CA SER A 31 4.18 19.60 1.24
C SER A 31 4.62 19.35 2.68
N LEU A 32 5.77 19.90 3.09
CA LEU A 32 6.36 19.64 4.41
C LEU A 32 6.23 20.80 5.40
N GLY A 33 5.86 21.99 4.94
CA GLY A 33 5.79 23.20 5.76
C GLY A 33 7.14 23.67 6.32
N LEU A 34 8.26 23.19 5.76
CA LEU A 34 9.62 23.54 6.19
C LEU A 34 10.29 24.46 5.18
N PRO A 35 11.04 25.49 5.62
CA PRO A 35 11.85 26.33 4.73
C PRO A 35 12.74 25.47 3.84
N THR A 36 12.54 25.58 2.53
CA THR A 36 13.26 24.78 1.54
C THR A 36 13.98 25.70 0.56
N LEU A 37 15.26 25.42 0.30
CA LEU A 37 16.08 26.22 -0.60
C LEU A 37 16.77 25.32 -1.63
N PRO A 38 16.61 25.57 -2.94
CA PRO A 38 17.44 24.94 -3.95
C PRO A 38 18.87 25.47 -3.86
N VAL A 39 19.84 24.57 -3.84
CA VAL A 39 21.27 24.86 -3.86
C VAL A 39 21.95 24.02 -4.93
N PHE A 40 23.10 24.48 -5.39
CA PHE A 40 23.80 23.90 -6.53
C PHE A 40 25.21 23.48 -6.16
N PHE A 41 25.60 22.30 -6.63
CA PHE A 41 26.93 21.78 -6.43
C PHE A 41 27.96 22.47 -7.35
N GLN A 42 27.57 22.75 -8.60
CA GLN A 42 28.40 23.40 -9.61
C GLN A 42 27.59 24.39 -10.45
N PHE A 43 28.26 25.39 -11.03
CA PHE A 43 27.71 26.32 -12.05
C PHE A 43 26.50 27.18 -11.66
N GLY A 44 25.82 26.90 -10.56
CA GLY A 44 24.66 27.61 -10.06
C GLY A 44 24.90 28.28 -8.72
N ARG A 45 23.99 29.19 -8.36
CA ARG A 45 23.93 29.87 -7.06
C ARG A 45 22.48 29.81 -6.55
N PRO A 46 22.26 29.68 -5.23
CA PRO A 46 23.28 29.56 -4.18
C PRO A 46 23.98 28.20 -4.19
N THR A 47 25.24 28.16 -3.76
CA THR A 47 25.99 26.93 -3.46
C THR A 47 25.49 26.29 -2.19
N LEU A 48 25.91 25.04 -1.95
CA LEU A 48 25.66 24.35 -0.68
C LEU A 48 26.14 25.19 0.53
N ALA A 49 27.34 25.77 0.46
CA ALA A 49 27.90 26.59 1.53
C ALA A 49 27.10 27.88 1.76
N GLU A 50 26.67 28.56 0.69
CA GLU A 50 25.85 29.77 0.77
C GLU A 50 24.45 29.46 1.31
N GLY A 51 23.85 28.33 0.93
CA GLY A 51 22.57 27.87 1.45
C GLY A 51 22.63 27.55 2.95
N VAL A 52 23.70 26.87 3.39
CA VAL A 52 23.94 26.61 4.81
C VAL A 52 24.12 27.92 5.58
N ALA A 53 24.93 28.86 5.10
CA ALA A 53 25.14 30.15 5.74
C ALA A 53 23.84 30.96 5.85
N ARG A 54 22.99 30.91 4.81
CA ARG A 54 21.69 31.57 4.79
C ARG A 54 20.72 31.00 5.83
N PHE A 55 20.67 29.68 5.99
CA PHE A 55 19.85 29.05 7.02
C PHE A 55 20.40 29.31 8.43
N ALA A 56 21.72 29.25 8.60
CA ALA A 56 22.36 29.55 9.88
C ALA A 56 22.04 30.99 10.35
N SER A 57 22.10 31.99 9.47
CA SER A 57 21.76 33.39 9.82
C SER A 57 20.28 33.62 10.14
N GLN A 58 19.41 32.68 9.76
CA GLN A 58 17.97 32.69 10.08
C GLN A 58 17.63 31.89 11.36
N GLY A 59 18.64 31.37 12.07
CA GLY A 59 18.47 30.54 13.26
C GLY A 59 18.00 29.11 12.95
N ILE A 60 18.22 28.63 11.72
CA ILE A 60 17.96 27.25 11.31
C ILE A 60 19.26 26.47 11.52
N HIS A 61 19.27 25.63 12.55
CA HIS A 61 20.47 24.91 12.99
C HIS A 61 20.43 23.40 12.73
N GLU A 62 19.32 22.87 12.24
CA GLU A 62 19.20 21.49 11.77
C GLU A 62 18.80 21.50 10.30
N ILE A 63 19.73 21.13 9.42
CA ILE A 63 19.57 21.26 7.96
C ILE A 63 19.63 19.87 7.34
N ILE A 64 18.59 19.52 6.59
CA ILE A 64 18.49 18.28 5.82
C ILE A 64 18.91 18.59 4.38
N ILE A 65 19.91 17.88 3.88
CA ILE A 65 20.46 18.06 2.53
C ILE A 65 20.00 16.88 1.70
N VAL A 66 19.22 17.16 0.65
CA VAL A 66 18.62 16.14 -0.22
C VAL A 66 19.20 16.27 -1.63
N PRO A 67 20.08 15.34 -2.05
CA PRO A 67 20.62 15.34 -3.40
C PRO A 67 19.57 14.94 -4.44
N VAL A 68 19.31 15.83 -5.40
CA VAL A 68 18.34 15.61 -6.49
C VAL A 68 19.07 15.10 -7.74
N PHE A 69 19.80 13.99 -7.58
CA PHE A 69 20.51 13.32 -8.67
C PHE A 69 19.81 12.00 -9.03
N LEU A 70 19.49 11.82 -10.31
CA LEU A 70 18.84 10.60 -10.83
C LEU A 70 19.80 9.42 -10.94
N PHE A 71 21.07 9.68 -11.26
CA PHE A 71 22.11 8.66 -11.37
C PHE A 71 23.27 9.04 -10.44
N PRO A 72 23.65 8.18 -9.49
CA PRO A 72 24.82 8.42 -8.65
C PRO A 72 26.07 8.30 -9.53
N GLY A 73 26.69 9.44 -9.85
CA GLY A 73 28.08 9.48 -10.30
C GLY A 73 29.03 9.60 -9.10
N VAL A 74 30.34 9.66 -9.37
CA VAL A 74 31.42 9.84 -8.37
C VAL A 74 31.13 11.00 -7.39
N HIS A 75 30.45 12.04 -7.85
CA HIS A 75 30.06 13.21 -7.07
C HIS A 75 29.17 12.90 -5.86
N LEU A 76 28.22 11.96 -5.96
CA LEU A 76 27.31 11.66 -4.85
C LEU A 76 27.96 10.72 -3.82
N GLU A 77 28.90 9.88 -4.26
CA GLU A 77 29.56 8.89 -3.40
C GLU A 77 30.75 9.47 -2.62
N LYS A 78 31.39 10.54 -3.12
CA LYS A 78 32.59 11.12 -2.50
C LYS A 78 32.48 12.63 -2.27
N ASP A 79 32.29 13.41 -3.32
CA ASP A 79 32.50 14.86 -3.24
C ASP A 79 31.41 15.59 -2.43
N VAL A 80 30.15 15.16 -2.51
CA VAL A 80 29.06 15.74 -1.71
C VAL A 80 29.22 15.40 -0.23
N PRO A 81 29.42 14.13 0.18
CA PRO A 81 29.75 13.80 1.57
C PRO A 81 30.94 14.61 2.12
N GLU A 82 32.02 14.77 1.34
CA GLU A 82 33.20 15.54 1.74
C GLU A 82 32.86 17.03 1.95
N ALA A 83 32.13 17.64 1.02
CA ALA A 83 31.68 19.03 1.17
C ALA A 83 30.78 19.24 2.41
N VAL A 84 29.89 18.28 2.69
CA VAL A 84 29.02 18.31 3.88
C VAL A 84 29.85 18.16 5.16
N ALA A 85 30.81 17.24 5.18
CA ALA A 85 31.71 17.05 6.33
C ALA A 85 32.56 18.29 6.61
N GLY A 86 33.10 18.93 5.56
CA GLY A 86 33.85 20.19 5.69
C GLY A 86 33.00 21.33 6.27
N LEU A 87 31.73 21.43 5.87
CA LEU A 87 30.79 22.39 6.45
C LEU A 87 30.46 22.04 7.91
N ALA A 88 30.19 20.78 8.22
CA ALA A 88 29.94 20.36 9.61
C ALA A 88 31.13 20.68 10.53
N ALA A 89 32.36 20.41 10.09
CA ALA A 89 33.57 20.75 10.85
C ALA A 89 33.73 22.25 11.07
N ARG A 90 33.37 23.08 10.08
CA ARG A 90 33.43 24.54 10.17
C ARG A 90 32.46 25.13 11.20
N TYR A 91 31.26 24.57 11.31
CA TYR A 91 30.22 25.09 12.21
C TYR A 91 30.16 24.38 13.58
N GLY A 92 30.84 23.24 13.73
CA GLY A 92 30.91 22.48 14.97
C GLY A 92 29.53 22.05 15.47
N GLU A 93 29.35 22.02 16.79
CA GLU A 93 28.08 21.62 17.43
C GLU A 93 26.94 22.63 17.22
N GLY A 94 27.22 23.83 16.70
CA GLY A 94 26.24 24.88 16.43
C GLY A 94 25.36 24.62 15.20
N LEU A 95 25.66 23.58 14.41
CA LEU A 95 24.91 23.23 13.22
C LEU A 95 24.91 21.71 12.97
N LYS A 96 23.71 21.12 12.91
CA LYS A 96 23.51 19.73 12.54
C LYS A 96 23.16 19.63 11.06
N LEU A 97 24.02 18.98 10.28
CA LEU A 97 23.79 18.66 8.87
C LEU A 97 23.43 17.19 8.70
N VAL A 98 22.35 16.90 7.99
CA VAL A 98 21.89 15.52 7.70
C VAL A 98 21.83 15.35 6.18
N LEU A 99 22.75 14.56 5.62
CA LEU A 99 22.74 14.19 4.21
C LEU A 99 21.87 12.94 4.00
N THR A 100 20.91 13.00 3.09
CA THR A 100 20.11 11.83 2.69
C THR A 100 20.75 11.06 1.54
N SER A 101 20.22 9.88 1.23
CA SER A 101 20.44 9.28 -0.08
C SER A 101 19.90 10.22 -1.18
N GLY A 102 20.53 10.18 -2.36
CA GLY A 102 19.98 10.85 -3.54
C GLY A 102 18.74 10.13 -4.07
N LEU A 103 18.07 10.74 -5.06
CA LEU A 103 16.86 10.15 -5.66
C LEU A 103 17.12 8.77 -6.28
N GLY A 104 18.15 8.65 -7.14
CA GLY A 104 18.47 7.39 -7.80
C GLY A 104 17.33 6.86 -8.70
N PRO A 105 17.42 5.59 -9.15
CA PRO A 105 16.37 4.92 -9.92
C PRO A 105 15.21 4.45 -9.02
N ASP A 106 14.49 5.40 -8.43
CA ASP A 106 13.30 5.12 -7.60
C ASP A 106 12.12 4.61 -8.47
N PRO A 107 11.38 3.57 -8.06
CA PRO A 107 10.21 3.09 -8.80
C PRO A 107 9.16 4.17 -9.13
N ARG A 108 8.99 5.18 -8.28
CA ARG A 108 8.05 6.29 -8.52
C ARG A 108 8.52 7.20 -9.65
N LEU A 109 9.82 7.32 -9.88
CA LEU A 109 10.35 8.02 -11.06
C LEU A 109 10.08 7.21 -12.32
N ALA A 110 10.20 5.88 -12.25
CA ALA A 110 9.84 5.00 -13.36
C ALA A 110 8.35 5.13 -13.72
N GLU A 111 7.45 5.27 -12.74
CA GLU A 111 6.02 5.53 -12.97
C GLU A 111 5.80 6.82 -13.78
N ILE A 112 6.46 7.92 -13.41
CA ILE A 112 6.39 9.19 -14.16
C ILE A 112 6.91 9.00 -15.59
N VAL A 113 7.99 8.23 -15.79
CA VAL A 113 8.52 7.93 -17.13
C VAL A 113 7.52 7.11 -17.94
N VAL A 114 6.92 6.07 -17.34
CA VAL A 114 5.89 5.24 -17.97
C VAL A 114 4.68 6.08 -18.37
N GLU A 115 4.24 6.99 -17.51
CA GLU A 115 3.13 7.90 -17.80
C GLU A 115 3.44 8.78 -19.01
N ARG A 116 4.64 9.36 -19.09
CA ARG A 116 5.08 10.17 -20.25
C ARG A 116 5.17 9.34 -21.54
N VAL A 117 5.69 8.12 -21.47
CA VAL A 117 5.77 7.21 -22.62
C VAL A 117 4.37 6.85 -23.11
N ARG A 118 3.43 6.57 -22.20
CA ARG A 118 2.04 6.30 -22.55
C ARG A 118 1.35 7.52 -23.13
N ALA A 119 1.59 8.70 -22.58
CA ALA A 119 1.04 9.97 -23.06
C ALA A 119 1.53 10.33 -24.48
N ALA A 120 2.69 9.81 -24.90
CA ALA A 120 3.22 10.03 -26.25
C ALA A 120 2.52 9.19 -27.34
N GLY A 121 1.76 8.14 -26.98
CA GLY A 121 1.05 7.27 -27.92
C GLY A 121 1.94 6.32 -28.76
N ALA A 122 1.40 5.14 -29.07
CA ALA A 122 1.80 4.15 -30.07
C ALA A 122 3.30 4.01 -30.47
N LEU A 123 4.18 3.62 -29.53
CA LEU A 123 5.48 3.00 -29.86
C LEU A 123 5.85 1.80 -28.97
N LEU A 124 4.95 1.37 -28.08
CA LEU A 124 5.17 0.16 -27.27
C LEU A 124 4.77 -1.09 -28.08
N PRO A 125 5.67 -2.06 -28.28
CA PRO A 125 5.32 -3.29 -28.97
C PRO A 125 4.27 -4.07 -28.16
N GLY A 126 3.09 -4.29 -28.74
CA GLY A 126 2.02 -5.10 -28.16
C GLY A 126 0.71 -4.36 -27.82
N GLY A 127 0.66 -3.03 -27.95
CA GLY A 127 -0.59 -2.26 -27.83
C GLY A 127 -1.21 -2.07 -29.21
N ASP A 128 -2.42 -2.58 -29.43
CA ASP A 128 -3.24 -2.11 -30.53
C ASP A 128 -3.42 -0.58 -30.36
N GLY A 129 -2.97 0.18 -31.36
CA GLY A 129 -3.06 1.65 -31.38
C GLY A 129 -4.49 2.20 -31.44
N THR A 130 -5.48 1.46 -30.95
CA THR A 130 -6.92 1.74 -31.02
C THR A 130 -7.55 2.04 -29.67
N LYS A 131 -6.91 1.71 -28.53
CA LYS A 131 -7.49 2.01 -27.22
C LYS A 131 -6.84 3.24 -26.60
N ALA A 132 -7.42 4.40 -26.95
CA ALA A 132 -7.16 5.67 -26.28
C ALA A 132 -7.20 5.49 -24.74
N PRO A 133 -6.42 6.27 -23.95
CA PRO A 133 -6.72 6.43 -22.54
C PRO A 133 -8.20 6.83 -22.43
N VAL A 134 -8.93 6.27 -21.47
CA VAL A 134 -10.36 6.53 -21.28
C VAL A 134 -10.57 8.04 -21.32
N GLY A 135 -11.09 8.53 -22.45
CA GLY A 135 -11.57 9.90 -22.53
C GLY A 135 -12.68 10.03 -21.50
N ALA A 136 -12.85 11.21 -20.91
CA ALA A 136 -13.87 11.48 -19.90
C ALA A 136 -15.33 11.13 -20.32
N GLN A 137 -15.53 10.67 -21.55
CA GLN A 137 -16.81 10.32 -22.16
C GLN A 137 -17.36 8.96 -21.68
N ASP A 138 -16.53 7.99 -21.27
CA ASP A 138 -16.98 6.64 -20.85
C ASP A 138 -17.12 6.47 -19.32
N LEU A 139 -17.02 7.56 -18.54
CA LEU A 139 -17.10 7.51 -17.07
C LEU A 139 -18.53 7.24 -16.53
N ASN A 140 -19.53 7.24 -17.40
CA ASN A 140 -20.94 7.05 -17.02
C ASN A 140 -21.44 5.60 -17.13
N ASP A 141 -20.63 4.68 -17.65
CA ASP A 141 -20.96 3.25 -17.73
C ASP A 141 -20.12 2.42 -16.74
N PRO A 142 -20.67 2.05 -15.57
CA PRO A 142 -19.97 1.22 -14.59
C PRO A 142 -19.50 -0.13 -15.14
N GLY A 143 -20.25 -0.72 -16.08
CA GLY A 143 -19.91 -2.01 -16.70
C GLY A 143 -18.70 -1.87 -17.62
N ALA A 144 -18.67 -0.83 -18.45
CA ALA A 144 -17.53 -0.53 -19.31
C ALA A 144 -16.26 -0.20 -18.51
N ILE A 145 -16.38 0.57 -17.42
CA ILE A 145 -15.26 0.88 -16.52
C ILE A 145 -14.71 -0.41 -15.88
N ALA A 146 -15.58 -1.29 -15.38
CA ALA A 146 -15.17 -2.54 -14.75
C ALA A 146 -14.50 -3.48 -15.77
N ALA A 147 -15.04 -3.59 -16.99
CA ALA A 147 -14.43 -4.38 -18.06
C ALA A 147 -13.05 -3.82 -18.45
N ARG A 148 -12.95 -2.51 -18.68
CA ARG A 148 -11.68 -1.87 -19.03
C ARG A 148 -10.64 -1.97 -17.92
N SER A 149 -11.06 -1.83 -16.66
CA SER A 149 -10.16 -2.02 -15.53
C SER A 149 -9.63 -3.45 -15.48
N ARG A 150 -10.42 -4.46 -15.84
CA ARG A 150 -9.95 -5.83 -15.95
C ARG A 150 -8.89 -5.96 -17.03
N ASP A 151 -9.16 -5.47 -18.23
CA ASP A 151 -8.21 -5.49 -19.35
C ASP A 151 -6.86 -4.89 -18.95
N LEU A 152 -6.86 -3.73 -18.28
CA LEU A 152 -5.63 -3.05 -17.85
C LEU A 152 -4.85 -3.84 -16.79
N ILE A 153 -5.55 -4.51 -15.87
CA ILE A 153 -4.91 -5.39 -14.86
C ILE A 153 -4.26 -6.59 -15.54
N GLU A 154 -4.95 -7.15 -16.53
CA GLU A 154 -4.52 -8.29 -17.31
C GLU A 154 -3.33 -7.97 -18.22
N GLU A 155 -3.32 -6.79 -18.84
CA GLU A 155 -2.19 -6.26 -19.60
C GLU A 155 -0.98 -6.01 -18.70
N TYR A 156 -1.18 -5.41 -17.52
CA TYR A 156 -0.07 -5.09 -16.61
C TYR A 156 0.59 -6.35 -16.04
N LEU A 157 -0.20 -7.32 -15.59
CA LEU A 157 0.32 -8.52 -14.94
C LEU A 157 0.68 -9.62 -15.94
N GLY A 158 0.06 -9.62 -17.12
CA GLY A 158 0.20 -10.66 -18.14
C GLY A 158 -0.63 -11.92 -17.83
N MET A 159 -1.18 -12.54 -18.88
CA MET A 159 -1.93 -13.81 -18.74
C MET A 159 -1.10 -14.95 -18.16
N GLU A 160 0.19 -15.01 -18.49
CA GLU A 160 1.09 -16.03 -17.97
C GLU A 160 1.23 -15.94 -16.45
N PHE A 161 1.21 -14.73 -15.87
CA PHE A 161 1.25 -14.55 -14.42
C PHE A 161 0.05 -15.21 -13.74
N PHE A 162 -1.16 -14.98 -14.25
CA PHE A 162 -2.37 -15.58 -13.71
C PHE A 162 -2.37 -17.10 -13.91
N GLN A 163 -2.05 -17.59 -15.12
CA GLN A 163 -2.03 -19.01 -15.42
C GLN A 163 -1.05 -19.78 -14.54
N ARG A 164 0.15 -19.22 -14.32
CA ARG A 164 1.21 -19.89 -13.54
C ARG A 164 1.00 -19.76 -12.04
N LYS A 165 0.58 -18.59 -11.55
CA LYS A 165 0.57 -18.29 -10.11
C LYS A 165 -0.80 -18.40 -9.46
N PHE A 166 -1.86 -18.10 -10.19
CA PHE A 166 -3.23 -18.07 -9.68
C PHE A 166 -4.23 -18.67 -10.68
N PRO A 167 -4.05 -19.96 -11.06
CA PRO A 167 -4.95 -20.61 -11.99
C PRO A 167 -6.38 -20.70 -11.44
N GLY A 168 -7.37 -20.68 -12.34
CA GLY A 168 -8.77 -20.84 -11.99
C GLY A 168 -9.34 -19.69 -11.16
N LEU A 169 -10.15 -20.02 -10.16
CA LEU A 169 -10.96 -19.04 -9.42
C LEU A 169 -10.14 -18.10 -8.54
N ALA A 170 -8.91 -18.47 -8.17
CA ALA A 170 -8.02 -17.59 -7.42
C ALA A 170 -7.68 -16.31 -8.21
N GLY A 171 -7.57 -16.40 -9.54
CA GLY A 171 -7.31 -15.26 -10.42
C GLY A 171 -8.38 -14.17 -10.31
N GLU A 172 -9.66 -14.55 -10.16
CA GLU A 172 -10.77 -13.60 -9.97
C GLU A 172 -10.63 -12.81 -8.68
N VAL A 173 -10.21 -13.48 -7.60
CA VAL A 173 -9.95 -12.82 -6.31
C VAL A 173 -8.77 -11.84 -6.44
N VAL A 174 -7.70 -12.24 -7.13
CA VAL A 174 -6.53 -11.38 -7.37
C VAL A 174 -6.90 -10.14 -8.19
N ARG A 175 -7.65 -10.30 -9.30
CA ARG A 175 -8.12 -9.17 -10.12
C ARG A 175 -8.91 -8.17 -9.28
N ARG A 176 -9.82 -8.65 -8.44
CA ARG A 176 -10.64 -7.78 -7.60
C ARG A 176 -9.82 -7.04 -6.53
N VAL A 177 -8.83 -7.70 -5.94
CA VAL A 177 -7.92 -7.06 -4.99
C VAL A 177 -7.05 -6.00 -5.67
N VAL A 178 -6.52 -6.28 -6.86
CA VAL A 178 -5.72 -5.30 -7.63
C VAL A 178 -6.59 -4.09 -7.99
N HIS A 179 -7.81 -4.32 -8.51
CA HIS A 179 -8.75 -3.25 -8.83
C HIS A 179 -9.05 -2.36 -7.61
N ALA A 180 -9.38 -2.96 -6.47
CA ALA A 180 -9.74 -2.23 -5.25
C ALA A 180 -8.58 -1.45 -4.63
N THR A 181 -7.33 -1.83 -4.92
CA THR A 181 -6.13 -1.15 -4.40
C THR A 181 -5.51 -0.19 -5.39
N GLY A 182 -5.88 -0.27 -6.68
CA GLY A 182 -5.21 0.46 -7.76
C GLY A 182 -3.72 0.08 -7.90
N ASN A 183 -3.28 -1.04 -7.31
CA ASN A 183 -1.88 -1.41 -7.24
C ASN A 183 -1.65 -2.83 -7.74
N PRO A 184 -1.22 -3.02 -9.00
CA PRO A 184 -0.90 -4.35 -9.54
C PRO A 184 0.17 -5.11 -8.75
N GLN A 185 1.11 -4.43 -8.09
CA GLN A 185 2.19 -5.08 -7.34
C GLN A 185 1.65 -5.92 -6.17
N VAL A 186 0.45 -5.61 -5.65
CA VAL A 186 -0.19 -6.37 -4.57
C VAL A 186 -0.42 -7.84 -4.97
N ALA A 187 -0.61 -8.12 -6.27
CA ALA A 187 -0.82 -9.46 -6.78
C ALA A 187 0.38 -10.38 -6.46
N SER A 188 1.60 -9.82 -6.46
CA SER A 188 2.81 -10.59 -6.16
C SER A 188 2.87 -11.05 -4.68
N LEU A 189 2.20 -10.31 -3.79
CA LEU A 189 2.22 -10.52 -2.34
C LEU A 189 1.16 -11.51 -1.88
N LEU A 190 0.07 -11.69 -2.62
CA LEU A 190 -1.04 -12.57 -2.25
C LEU A 190 -0.59 -14.03 -2.09
N ARG A 191 -1.16 -14.70 -1.09
CA ARG A 191 -0.94 -16.11 -0.73
C ARG A 191 -2.28 -16.75 -0.41
N PHE A 192 -2.47 -17.96 -0.92
CA PHE A 192 -3.70 -18.72 -0.76
C PHE A 192 -3.34 -20.10 -0.24
N HIS A 193 -4.13 -20.59 0.72
CA HIS A 193 -4.22 -22.02 0.96
C HIS A 193 -4.84 -22.70 -0.29
N PRO A 194 -4.41 -23.91 -0.68
CA PRO A 194 -4.91 -24.56 -1.91
C PRO A 194 -6.43 -24.68 -1.99
N GLY A 195 -7.11 -24.91 -0.86
CA GLY A 195 -8.58 -24.97 -0.79
C GLY A 195 -9.27 -23.67 -0.35
N ALA A 196 -8.59 -22.53 -0.34
CA ALA A 196 -9.12 -21.28 0.22
C ALA A 196 -10.37 -20.78 -0.52
N VAL A 197 -10.30 -20.76 -1.84
CA VAL A 197 -11.35 -20.16 -2.68
C VAL A 197 -12.60 -21.05 -2.66
N GLU A 198 -12.41 -22.35 -2.81
CA GLU A 198 -13.45 -23.37 -2.79
C GLU A 198 -14.13 -23.42 -1.41
N ALA A 199 -13.36 -23.41 -0.32
CA ALA A 199 -13.90 -23.40 1.04
C ALA A 199 -14.71 -22.12 1.30
N GLY A 200 -14.22 -20.96 0.85
CA GLY A 200 -14.93 -19.68 0.93
C GLY A 200 -16.26 -19.70 0.17
N ILE A 201 -16.25 -20.14 -1.09
CA ILE A 201 -17.45 -20.28 -1.91
C ILE A 201 -18.46 -21.23 -1.26
N ALA A 202 -18.01 -22.41 -0.80
CA ALA A 202 -18.87 -23.40 -0.17
C ALA A 202 -19.49 -22.87 1.12
N ALA A 203 -18.73 -22.15 1.95
CA ALA A 203 -19.23 -21.53 3.18
C ALA A 203 -20.30 -20.47 2.86
N LEU A 204 -20.04 -19.59 1.89
CA LEU A 204 -20.98 -18.55 1.49
C LEU A 204 -22.28 -19.13 0.92
N ARG A 205 -22.21 -20.19 0.11
CA ARG A 205 -23.40 -20.90 -0.41
C ARG A 205 -24.26 -21.55 0.68
N ARG A 206 -23.67 -21.88 1.84
CA ARG A 206 -24.40 -22.38 3.02
C ARG A 206 -24.94 -21.25 3.92
N GLY A 207 -24.83 -19.99 3.52
CA GLY A 207 -25.26 -18.84 4.32
C GLY A 207 -24.35 -18.55 5.51
N ALA A 208 -23.04 -18.82 5.40
CA ALA A 208 -22.10 -18.61 6.49
C ALA A 208 -22.13 -17.17 7.05
N LEU A 209 -21.90 -17.08 8.36
CA LEU A 209 -21.63 -15.82 9.03
C LEU A 209 -20.26 -15.29 8.59
N ILE A 210 -20.17 -14.00 8.27
CA ILE A 210 -18.90 -13.30 8.09
C ILE A 210 -18.58 -12.52 9.36
N PHE A 211 -17.41 -12.79 9.94
CA PHE A 211 -16.83 -11.95 10.99
C PHE A 211 -15.91 -10.91 10.37
N ALA A 212 -16.07 -9.64 10.74
CA ALA A 212 -15.18 -8.55 10.35
C ALA A 212 -14.54 -7.92 11.59
N ASP A 213 -13.21 -7.79 11.60
CA ASP A 213 -12.46 -7.20 12.71
C ASP A 213 -12.80 -5.72 12.93
N VAL A 214 -13.00 -4.95 11.84
CA VAL A 214 -13.33 -3.52 11.88
C VAL A 214 -14.53 -3.16 11.00
N ARG A 215 -15.16 -2.01 11.29
CA ARG A 215 -16.34 -1.52 10.56
C ARG A 215 -16.06 -1.27 9.08
N MET A 216 -14.85 -0.84 8.72
CA MET A 216 -14.48 -0.59 7.32
C MET A 216 -14.53 -1.85 6.47
N VAL A 217 -14.10 -2.99 7.01
CA VAL A 217 -14.27 -4.30 6.34
C VAL A 217 -15.75 -4.61 6.15
N LYS A 218 -16.57 -4.49 7.22
CA LYS A 218 -18.01 -4.71 7.14
C LYS A 218 -18.70 -3.81 6.11
N ALA A 219 -18.32 -2.53 6.05
CA ALA A 219 -18.91 -1.54 5.14
C ALA A 219 -18.53 -1.80 3.68
N GLY A 220 -17.32 -2.32 3.41
CA GLY A 220 -16.87 -2.65 2.06
C GLY A 220 -17.47 -3.95 1.50
N ILE A 221 -18.09 -4.80 2.32
CA ILE A 221 -18.70 -6.05 1.87
C ILE A 221 -20.08 -5.76 1.26
N ASN A 222 -20.35 -6.35 0.09
CA ASN A 222 -21.65 -6.27 -0.57
C ASN A 222 -22.73 -7.03 0.22
N GLY A 223 -23.33 -6.34 1.18
CA GLY A 223 -24.33 -6.91 2.07
C GLY A 223 -25.62 -7.34 1.37
N ARG A 224 -25.96 -6.77 0.19
CA ARG A 224 -27.13 -7.21 -0.59
C ARG A 224 -26.88 -8.60 -1.17
N ALA A 225 -25.79 -8.77 -1.92
CA ALA A 225 -25.42 -10.05 -2.52
C ALA A 225 -25.16 -11.13 -1.47
N LEU A 226 -24.58 -10.77 -0.32
CA LEU A 226 -24.40 -11.71 0.79
C LEU A 226 -25.74 -12.24 1.34
N ARG A 227 -26.75 -11.37 1.47
CA ARG A 227 -28.09 -11.77 1.95
C ARG A 227 -28.82 -12.67 0.96
N GLU A 228 -28.61 -12.48 -0.34
CA GLU A 228 -29.15 -13.38 -1.39
C GLU A 228 -28.62 -14.81 -1.23
N LEU A 229 -27.41 -14.98 -0.67
CA LEU A 229 -26.83 -16.28 -0.31
C LEU A 229 -27.23 -16.78 1.09
N GLY A 230 -28.13 -16.07 1.79
CA GLY A 230 -28.53 -16.38 3.18
C GLY A 230 -27.51 -15.99 4.24
N GLY A 231 -26.39 -15.36 3.85
CA GLY A 231 -25.33 -14.95 4.76
C GLY A 231 -25.58 -13.59 5.43
N ARG A 232 -24.78 -13.31 6.45
CA ARG A 232 -24.76 -11.99 7.13
C ARG A 232 -23.37 -11.65 7.65
N VAL A 233 -23.10 -10.37 7.87
CA VAL A 233 -21.81 -9.87 8.40
C VAL A 233 -21.97 -9.21 9.76
N ILE A 234 -21.13 -9.61 10.72
CA ILE A 234 -21.04 -8.99 12.05
C ILE A 234 -19.67 -8.34 12.26
N CYS A 235 -19.66 -7.26 13.03
CA CYS A 235 -18.45 -6.57 13.46
C CYS A 235 -18.65 -6.12 14.91
N PRO A 236 -18.27 -6.96 15.90
CA PRO A 236 -18.57 -6.69 17.30
C PRO A 236 -17.57 -5.74 17.97
N ILE A 237 -16.67 -5.06 17.23
CA ILE A 237 -15.60 -4.23 17.81
C ILE A 237 -16.08 -3.11 18.77
N HIS A 238 -17.32 -2.65 18.62
CA HIS A 238 -17.95 -1.65 19.50
C HIS A 238 -18.99 -2.23 20.47
N HIS A 239 -19.09 -3.56 20.57
CA HIS A 239 -20.00 -4.18 21.52
C HIS A 239 -19.55 -3.82 22.96
N PRO A 240 -20.44 -3.40 23.88
CA PRO A 240 -20.06 -2.96 25.22
C PRO A 240 -19.18 -3.97 25.97
N ARG A 241 -19.54 -5.26 25.91
CA ARG A 241 -18.73 -6.36 26.49
C ARG A 241 -17.31 -6.45 25.93
N VAL A 242 -17.08 -6.09 24.66
CA VAL A 242 -15.74 -6.11 24.04
C VAL A 242 -14.87 -5.03 24.62
N HIS A 243 -15.42 -3.85 24.88
CA HIS A 243 -14.67 -2.76 25.49
C HIS A 243 -14.21 -3.11 26.90
N SER A 244 -15.13 -3.51 27.78
CA SER A 244 -14.82 -3.86 29.17
C SER A 244 -13.85 -5.05 29.25
N PHE A 245 -14.04 -6.08 28.41
CA PHE A 245 -13.14 -7.23 28.39
C PHE A 245 -11.73 -6.89 27.88
N ALA A 246 -11.62 -5.98 26.90
CA ALA A 246 -10.33 -5.52 26.41
C ALA A 246 -9.53 -4.81 27.50
N GLU A 247 -10.19 -3.95 28.29
CA GLU A 247 -9.57 -3.26 29.42
C GLU A 247 -9.18 -4.22 30.53
N GLU A 248 -10.09 -5.11 30.95
CA GLU A 248 -9.84 -6.10 32.00
C GLU A 248 -8.65 -7.01 31.68
N ARG A 249 -8.49 -7.41 30.40
CA ARG A 249 -7.44 -8.34 29.96
C ARG A 249 -6.19 -7.66 29.43
N GLY A 250 -6.16 -6.33 29.32
CA GLY A 250 -5.03 -5.60 28.74
C GLY A 250 -4.77 -5.96 27.27
N ILE A 251 -5.80 -6.29 26.49
CA ILE A 251 -5.70 -6.64 25.07
C ILE A 251 -6.42 -5.63 24.18
N THR A 252 -6.22 -5.70 22.86
CA THR A 252 -6.94 -4.82 21.94
C THR A 252 -8.41 -5.20 21.82
N ARG A 253 -9.27 -4.21 21.54
CA ARG A 253 -10.70 -4.45 21.26
C ARG A 253 -10.93 -5.46 20.13
N ALA A 254 -10.07 -5.44 19.11
CA ALA A 254 -10.19 -6.34 17.98
C ALA A 254 -9.86 -7.81 18.36
N ALA A 255 -8.85 -8.03 19.21
CA ALA A 255 -8.59 -9.35 19.79
C ALA A 255 -9.70 -9.80 20.76
N ALA A 256 -10.15 -8.89 21.65
CA ALA A 256 -11.27 -9.15 22.56
C ALA A 256 -12.54 -9.56 21.82
N ALA A 257 -12.83 -8.94 20.68
CA ALA A 257 -13.97 -9.28 19.82
C ALA A 257 -13.90 -10.72 19.31
N VAL A 258 -12.73 -11.19 18.84
CA VAL A 258 -12.54 -12.58 18.41
C VAL A 258 -12.76 -13.53 19.60
N TYR A 259 -12.13 -13.24 20.75
CA TYR A 259 -12.22 -14.09 21.93
C TYR A 259 -13.68 -14.26 22.41
N LEU A 260 -14.41 -13.16 22.57
CA LEU A 260 -15.76 -13.19 23.14
C LEU A 260 -16.78 -13.83 22.21
N PHE A 261 -16.61 -13.68 20.89
CA PHE A 261 -17.59 -14.16 19.91
C PHE A 261 -17.24 -15.52 19.32
N ARG A 262 -16.08 -16.12 19.63
CA ARG A 262 -15.59 -17.40 19.08
C ARG A 262 -16.64 -18.52 18.97
N GLU A 263 -17.52 -18.65 19.97
CA GLU A 263 -18.59 -19.67 20.01
C GLU A 263 -19.65 -19.45 18.92
N GLN A 264 -19.94 -18.18 18.60
CA GLN A 264 -20.87 -17.78 17.55
C GLN A 264 -20.21 -17.78 16.16
N LEU A 265 -18.89 -17.89 16.11
CA LEU A 265 -18.09 -17.82 14.90
C LEU A 265 -17.73 -19.20 14.33
N ARG A 266 -18.33 -20.29 14.82
CA ARG A 266 -18.12 -21.63 14.24
C ARG A 266 -18.46 -21.63 12.76
N ASP A 267 -17.61 -22.25 11.95
CA ASP A 267 -17.75 -22.34 10.48
C ASP A 267 -17.92 -20.99 9.75
N CYS A 268 -17.56 -19.87 10.40
CA CYS A 268 -17.65 -18.55 9.79
C CYS A 268 -16.56 -18.33 8.73
N VAL A 269 -16.74 -17.28 7.93
CA VAL A 269 -15.62 -16.66 7.20
C VAL A 269 -15.05 -15.56 8.09
N ALA A 270 -13.86 -15.79 8.64
CA ALA A 270 -13.18 -14.84 9.53
C ALA A 270 -12.34 -13.85 8.72
N VAL A 271 -12.73 -12.58 8.70
CA VAL A 271 -12.11 -11.53 7.89
C VAL A 271 -11.44 -10.49 8.79
N VAL A 272 -10.11 -10.45 8.73
CA VAL A 272 -9.28 -9.51 9.48
C VAL A 272 -8.54 -8.62 8.50
N GLY A 273 -9.06 -7.41 8.29
CA GLY A 273 -8.51 -6.44 7.34
C GLY A 273 -7.64 -5.36 7.96
N ASN A 274 -7.65 -5.19 9.28
CA ASN A 274 -6.94 -4.08 9.92
C ASN A 274 -6.01 -4.52 11.04
N ALA A 275 -6.50 -5.24 12.05
CA ALA A 275 -5.77 -5.43 13.31
C ALA A 275 -4.89 -6.70 13.30
N PRO A 276 -3.55 -6.59 13.34
CA PRO A 276 -2.67 -7.77 13.47
C PRO A 276 -2.98 -8.59 14.73
N THR A 277 -3.36 -7.92 15.81
CA THR A 277 -3.75 -8.54 17.08
C THR A 277 -5.01 -9.38 16.97
N ALA A 278 -5.98 -8.98 16.12
CA ALA A 278 -7.16 -9.81 15.85
C ALA A 278 -6.79 -11.08 15.06
N LEU A 279 -5.90 -10.97 14.08
CA LEU A 279 -5.45 -12.14 13.32
C LEU A 279 -4.64 -13.10 14.21
N ALA A 280 -3.80 -12.56 15.09
CA ALA A 280 -3.05 -13.37 16.06
C ALA A 280 -3.99 -14.13 16.99
N GLU A 281 -5.06 -13.48 17.43
CA GLU A 281 -6.08 -14.10 18.26
C GLU A 281 -6.90 -15.14 17.50
N VAL A 282 -7.28 -14.90 16.23
CA VAL A 282 -7.91 -15.90 15.36
C VAL A 282 -7.04 -17.17 15.27
N ILE A 283 -5.74 -17.01 14.97
CA ILE A 283 -4.78 -18.12 14.90
C ILE A 283 -4.62 -18.82 16.25
N ARG A 284 -4.64 -18.08 17.35
CA ARG A 284 -4.53 -18.69 18.69
C ARG A 284 -5.76 -19.55 19.00
N GLN A 285 -6.94 -19.05 18.64
CA GLN A 285 -8.20 -19.75 18.88
C GLN A 285 -8.33 -21.00 18.01
N THR A 286 -7.75 -21.05 16.80
CA THR A 286 -7.75 -22.28 16.00
C THR A 286 -7.00 -23.42 16.68
N GLY A 287 -5.94 -23.13 17.43
CA GLY A 287 -5.28 -24.10 18.30
C GLY A 287 -6.16 -24.63 19.45
N GLN A 288 -7.26 -23.94 19.76
CA GLN A 288 -8.18 -24.24 20.87
C GLN A 288 -9.54 -24.78 20.40
N GLY A 289 -9.63 -25.24 19.16
CA GLY A 289 -10.85 -25.83 18.59
C GLY A 289 -11.74 -24.86 17.81
N PHE A 290 -11.35 -23.59 17.67
CA PHE A 290 -12.01 -22.69 16.72
C PHE A 290 -11.75 -23.18 15.28
N ARG A 291 -12.81 -23.31 14.49
CA ARG A 291 -12.74 -23.84 13.12
C ARG A 291 -13.58 -22.93 12.20
N PRO A 292 -13.05 -21.77 11.78
CA PRO A 292 -13.69 -21.01 10.70
C PRO A 292 -13.52 -21.79 9.38
N ALA A 293 -14.48 -21.63 8.46
CA ALA A 293 -14.41 -22.26 7.14
C ALA A 293 -13.32 -21.64 6.26
N LEU A 294 -13.04 -20.35 6.45
CA LEU A 294 -11.98 -19.61 5.76
C LEU A 294 -11.50 -18.45 6.64
N ILE A 295 -10.19 -18.19 6.65
CA ILE A 295 -9.58 -17.01 7.25
C ILE A 295 -9.06 -16.08 6.15
N ILE A 296 -9.62 -14.89 6.01
CA ILE A 296 -9.07 -13.81 5.17
C ILE A 296 -8.27 -12.89 6.09
N GLY A 297 -6.98 -13.13 6.20
CA GLY A 297 -6.08 -12.40 7.08
C GLY A 297 -5.23 -11.41 6.32
N THR A 298 -5.70 -10.17 6.16
CA THR A 298 -5.00 -9.11 5.43
C THR A 298 -4.80 -7.84 6.28
N PRO A 299 -4.43 -7.92 7.58
CA PRO A 299 -4.15 -6.71 8.36
C PRO A 299 -3.00 -5.92 7.73
N VAL A 300 -3.13 -4.60 7.73
CA VAL A 300 -2.09 -3.65 7.35
C VAL A 300 -1.34 -3.20 8.59
N GLY A 301 -0.05 -2.93 8.48
CA GLY A 301 0.70 -2.29 9.55
C GLY A 301 2.20 -2.53 9.48
N PHE A 302 2.95 -1.65 10.12
CA PHE A 302 4.41 -1.75 10.24
C PHE A 302 4.86 -2.56 11.47
N VAL A 303 3.94 -2.90 12.37
CA VAL A 303 4.23 -3.67 13.59
C VAL A 303 3.36 -4.92 13.63
N GLY A 304 3.98 -6.10 13.62
CA GLY A 304 3.33 -7.39 13.82
C GLY A 304 2.50 -7.93 12.65
N ALA A 305 2.21 -7.11 11.62
CA ALA A 305 1.38 -7.51 10.48
C ALA A 305 2.06 -8.56 9.59
N ALA A 306 3.35 -8.37 9.28
CA ALA A 306 4.09 -9.30 8.44
C ALA A 306 4.24 -10.67 9.12
N GLU A 307 4.58 -10.64 10.41
CA GLU A 307 4.85 -11.81 11.26
C GLU A 307 3.58 -12.63 11.47
N VAL A 308 2.44 -11.98 11.76
CA VAL A 308 1.19 -12.69 11.98
C VAL A 308 0.64 -13.31 10.69
N LYS A 309 0.80 -12.66 9.54
CA LYS A 309 0.42 -13.22 8.23
C LYS A 309 1.35 -14.34 7.80
N ALA A 310 2.63 -14.30 8.18
CA ALA A 310 3.54 -15.44 8.04
C ALA A 310 3.05 -16.63 8.87
N ARG A 311 2.67 -16.42 10.14
CA ARG A 311 2.10 -17.47 11.00
C ARG A 311 0.79 -18.06 10.48
N LEU A 312 -0.05 -17.24 9.82
CA LEU A 312 -1.28 -17.70 9.19
C LEU A 312 -0.99 -18.74 8.11
N GLN A 313 0.12 -18.59 7.36
CA GLN A 313 0.44 -19.50 6.26
C GLN A 313 0.73 -20.94 6.70
N SER A 314 1.07 -21.13 7.98
CA SER A 314 1.30 -22.44 8.59
C SER A 314 0.03 -23.07 9.19
N GLN A 315 -1.15 -22.44 9.04
CA GLN A 315 -2.41 -22.99 9.53
C GLN A 315 -3.00 -24.01 8.56
N GLN A 316 -3.62 -25.07 9.12
CA GLN A 316 -4.38 -26.06 8.34
C GLN A 316 -5.75 -25.54 7.88
N VAL A 317 -6.30 -24.55 8.60
CA VAL A 317 -7.55 -23.92 8.22
C VAL A 317 -7.34 -23.15 6.91
N PRO A 318 -8.24 -23.27 5.92
CA PRO A 318 -8.11 -22.53 4.67
C PRO A 318 -7.95 -21.04 4.92
N TYR A 319 -7.01 -20.41 4.21
CA TYR A 319 -6.70 -19.00 4.38
C TYR A 319 -6.42 -18.27 3.06
N LEU A 320 -6.66 -16.96 3.09
CA LEU A 320 -6.18 -15.98 2.11
C LEU A 320 -5.42 -14.90 2.85
N THR A 321 -4.25 -14.52 2.37
CA THR A 321 -3.43 -13.45 2.97
C THR A 321 -2.54 -12.77 1.93
N LEU A 322 -1.71 -11.82 2.37
CA LEU A 322 -0.55 -11.36 1.62
C LEU A 322 0.66 -11.19 2.53
N ILE A 323 1.86 -11.35 2.01
CA ILE A 323 3.10 -11.15 2.79
C ILE A 323 3.43 -9.66 3.02
N GLY A 324 4.33 -9.37 3.97
CA GLY A 324 4.81 -8.00 4.24
C GLY A 324 3.85 -7.14 5.06
N SER A 325 4.02 -5.82 5.04
CA SER A 325 3.23 -4.86 5.84
C SER A 325 1.93 -4.40 5.18
N GLN A 326 1.79 -4.61 3.87
CA GLN A 326 0.60 -4.21 3.11
C GLN A 326 -0.64 -5.02 3.52
N GLY A 327 -1.82 -4.50 3.22
CA GLY A 327 -3.08 -5.15 3.53
C GLY A 327 -4.21 -4.13 3.52
N GLY A 328 -5.11 -4.24 4.49
CA GLY A 328 -6.12 -3.24 4.73
C GLY A 328 -7.53 -3.75 4.50
N SER A 329 -8.48 -2.91 4.90
CA SER A 329 -9.91 -3.22 4.79
C SER A 329 -10.37 -3.34 3.34
N ALA A 330 -9.76 -2.57 2.42
CA ALA A 330 -10.06 -2.64 0.98
C ALA A 330 -9.71 -4.02 0.39
N VAL A 331 -8.52 -4.55 0.71
CA VAL A 331 -8.10 -5.89 0.27
C VAL A 331 -9.02 -6.96 0.83
N ALA A 332 -9.30 -6.91 2.14
CA ALA A 332 -10.19 -7.85 2.80
C ALA A 332 -11.60 -7.85 2.17
N ALA A 333 -12.21 -6.67 2.01
CA ALA A 333 -13.54 -6.54 1.43
C ALA A 333 -13.56 -6.97 -0.05
N ALA A 334 -12.54 -6.61 -0.83
CA ALA A 334 -12.42 -7.05 -2.22
C ALA A 334 -12.34 -8.57 -2.34
N ALA A 335 -11.54 -9.22 -1.48
CA ALA A 335 -11.45 -10.67 -1.46
C ALA A 335 -12.81 -11.32 -1.13
N VAL A 336 -13.51 -10.84 -0.10
CA VAL A 336 -14.85 -11.32 0.26
C VAL A 336 -15.84 -11.12 -0.88
N ASN A 337 -15.87 -9.93 -1.51
CA ASN A 337 -16.78 -9.63 -2.59
C ASN A 337 -16.52 -10.48 -3.84
N ALA A 338 -15.26 -10.82 -4.13
CA ALA A 338 -14.94 -11.76 -5.19
C ALA A 338 -15.53 -13.15 -4.89
N LEU A 339 -15.36 -13.64 -3.66
CA LEU A 339 -15.93 -14.92 -3.24
C LEU A 339 -17.47 -14.93 -3.26
N ILE A 340 -18.12 -13.82 -2.91
CA ILE A 340 -19.58 -13.66 -3.02
C ILE A 340 -20.02 -13.76 -4.49
N SER A 341 -19.38 -13.02 -5.41
CA SER A 341 -19.69 -13.10 -6.84
C SER A 341 -19.52 -14.52 -7.38
N LEU A 342 -18.39 -15.17 -7.06
CA LEU A 342 -18.11 -16.54 -7.44
C LEU A 342 -19.14 -17.53 -6.88
N ALA A 343 -19.58 -17.35 -5.63
CA ALA A 343 -20.62 -18.17 -5.03
C ALA A 343 -21.97 -18.05 -5.75
N GLN A 344 -22.28 -16.86 -6.29
CA GLN A 344 -23.44 -16.60 -7.15
C GLN A 344 -23.28 -17.08 -8.59
N GLY A 345 -22.13 -17.66 -8.97
CA GLY A 345 -21.85 -18.08 -10.34
C GLY A 345 -21.48 -16.94 -11.29
N ARG A 346 -21.11 -15.77 -10.74
CA ARG A 346 -20.66 -14.60 -11.51
C ARG A 346 -19.13 -14.51 -11.46
N ALA A 347 -18.48 -14.44 -12.61
CA ALA A 347 -17.05 -14.11 -12.71
C ALA A 347 -16.89 -12.62 -13.08
N GLY A 348 -15.87 -11.95 -12.55
CA GLY A 348 -15.57 -10.55 -12.85
C GLY A 348 -15.51 -9.56 -11.67
N LEU A 349 -15.20 -8.31 -12.06
CA LEU A 349 -15.12 -7.09 -11.23
C LEU A 349 -16.52 -6.49 -11.03
#